data_AF-A0A5P8LXE2-F1
#
_entry.id   AF-A0A5P8LXE2-F1
#
_cell.length_a   1.000
_cell.length_b   1.000
_cell.length_c   1.000
_cell.angle_alpha   90.00
_cell.angle_beta   90.00
_cell.angle_gamma   90.00
#
_symmetry.space_group_name_H-M   'P 1'
#
loop_
_entity.id
_entity.type
_entity.pdbx_description
1 polymer ?
#
loop_
_entity_poly.entity_id
_entity_poly.type
_entity_poly.pdbx_seq_one_letter_code
_entity_poly.pdbx_strand_id
1 'polypeptide(L)'
;MRRRTYVRSLSALVGLTGVGAASAQQEYPTWDASATYTEGDRVVYEGTIYEAQWWTQGDEPGSTQWGPWTVVDSSDGGSDGGSDGGSDDGSDDGTDGGSGETDYPAWDAGTTYTGGDRVVYEGTIYEAQWWTRGDEPDAGGPWDEVGPADGGGGDDGSGDDDSDDSDGGTGTPGAIPENVFAPFVDVALDDQQALTDAVSNAGTKYFTLAFVNSAGGEPAWAGDSNLIVGESGARLDMQGQIADLRADHGGEVVVSFGGLSGTYLAEAVTSASTLKEKYATVVDRLDAQFIDFDEEQHIRDNPEVIERRNEALALLQEEYPELSISYTLPVMPSGLPEQSSNDVLFVLEDAAQRGVELDAVNLMTMNYGSAFELNGETVVDAAESVHGQLADIYPERSAAERWNAIGLTPMIGQNDVDSNVFYPEDAQTVLDFAQEKNLRWLSFWELVRDNGEGSALYESSQIDQEPYEFSSIFDEFTSDS
;
A
#
# COMPACT_ATOMS: atom_id res chain seq x y z
N MET A 1 -29.52 -4.69 45.12
CA MET A 1 -29.83 -5.27 43.79
C MET A 1 -28.55 -5.88 43.24
N ARG A 2 -28.33 -7.17 43.55
CA ARG A 2 -28.16 -8.28 42.59
C ARG A 2 -27.03 -8.10 41.57
N ARG A 3 -25.80 -8.40 42.01
CA ARG A 3 -24.73 -8.99 41.18
C ARG A 3 -25.22 -10.35 40.67
N ARG A 4 -25.15 -10.60 39.36
CA ARG A 4 -25.32 -11.92 38.76
C ARG A 4 -23.98 -12.39 38.22
N THR A 5 -23.37 -13.28 38.98
CA THR A 5 -22.33 -14.21 38.55
C THR A 5 -22.97 -15.18 37.54
N TYR A 6 -22.41 -15.30 36.34
CA TYR A 6 -22.69 -16.43 35.45
C TYR A 6 -21.52 -17.41 35.46
N VAL A 7 -21.91 -18.67 35.39
CA VAL A 7 -21.22 -19.88 35.84
C VAL A 7 -20.36 -20.44 34.70
N ARG A 8 -19.11 -20.81 35.00
CA ARG A 8 -18.31 -21.73 34.18
C ARG A 8 -18.85 -23.15 34.36
N SER A 9 -19.23 -23.82 33.28
CA SER A 9 -19.60 -25.23 33.31
C SER A 9 -18.44 -26.09 32.80
N LEU A 10 -17.87 -26.90 33.70
CA LEU A 10 -17.08 -28.09 33.41
C LEU A 10 -18.02 -29.30 33.44
N SER A 11 -17.94 -30.18 32.44
CA SER A 11 -18.55 -31.51 32.47
C SER A 11 -17.51 -32.57 32.11
N ALA A 12 -17.40 -33.61 32.93
CA ALA A 12 -16.46 -34.73 32.77
C ALA A 12 -17.17 -36.10 32.86
N LEU A 13 -16.69 -37.02 31.99
CA LEU A 13 -16.47 -38.47 32.09
C LEU A 13 -17.59 -39.50 32.41
N VAL A 14 -17.67 -40.53 31.57
CA VAL A 14 -17.84 -41.95 31.97
C VAL A 14 -17.02 -42.86 31.02
N GLY A 15 -16.29 -43.84 31.57
CA GLY A 15 -15.47 -44.81 30.82
C GLY A 15 -16.02 -46.24 30.81
N LEU A 16 -15.53 -47.06 29.88
CA LEU A 16 -15.64 -48.52 29.86
C LEU A 16 -14.41 -49.12 29.13
N THR A 17 -13.85 -50.17 29.70
CA THR A 17 -12.55 -50.79 29.37
C THR A 17 -12.60 -51.72 28.15
N GLY A 18 -11.62 -51.58 27.25
CA GLY A 18 -11.25 -52.57 26.23
C GLY A 18 -9.81 -52.35 25.76
N VAL A 19 -8.96 -53.37 25.85
CA VAL A 19 -7.53 -53.32 25.45
C VAL A 19 -7.44 -53.48 23.93
N GLY A 20 -6.87 -52.49 23.25
CA GLY A 20 -6.51 -52.54 21.84
C GLY A 20 -5.86 -51.24 21.39
N ALA A 21 -4.63 -51.33 20.86
CA ALA A 21 -3.81 -50.32 20.19
C ALA A 21 -3.90 -48.86 20.67
N ALA A 22 -2.78 -48.31 21.15
CA ALA A 22 -2.62 -46.87 21.32
C ALA A 22 -2.86 -46.17 19.97
N SER A 23 -4.07 -45.65 19.79
CA SER A 23 -4.44 -44.75 18.70
C SER A 23 -4.05 -43.35 19.16
N ALA A 24 -3.35 -42.61 18.29
CA ALA A 24 -2.98 -41.23 18.50
C ALA A 24 -4.22 -40.44 18.94
N GLN A 25 -4.13 -39.81 20.11
CA GLN A 25 -5.20 -38.99 20.65
C GLN A 25 -5.41 -37.81 19.70
N GLN A 26 -6.55 -37.75 19.02
CA GLN A 26 -6.90 -36.64 18.14
C GLN A 26 -6.95 -35.37 19.01
N GLU A 27 -6.04 -34.43 18.75
CA GLU A 27 -5.77 -33.28 19.62
C GLU A 27 -6.89 -32.23 19.60
N TYR A 28 -7.73 -32.25 18.55
CA TYR A 28 -8.84 -31.31 18.33
C TYR A 28 -10.16 -32.04 18.04
N PRO A 29 -11.32 -31.48 18.45
CA PRO A 29 -12.63 -32.05 18.16
C PRO A 29 -12.93 -32.07 16.65
N THR A 30 -13.76 -33.01 16.17
CA THR A 30 -14.28 -32.96 14.79
C THR A 30 -15.26 -31.79 14.63
N TRP A 31 -15.25 -31.12 13.47
CA TRP A 31 -16.18 -30.03 13.17
C TRP A 31 -17.65 -30.49 13.23
N ASP A 32 -18.51 -29.64 13.81
CA ASP A 32 -19.95 -29.85 13.97
C ASP A 32 -20.70 -28.60 13.51
N ALA A 33 -21.52 -28.75 12.47
CA ALA A 33 -22.28 -27.65 11.86
C ALA A 33 -23.22 -26.90 12.83
N SER A 34 -23.59 -27.51 13.97
CA SER A 34 -24.46 -26.89 14.97
C SER A 34 -23.70 -26.18 16.10
N ALA A 35 -22.39 -26.41 16.21
CA ALA A 35 -21.54 -25.76 17.18
C ALA A 35 -21.14 -24.34 16.71
N THR A 36 -20.90 -23.47 17.68
CA THR A 36 -20.39 -22.12 17.45
C THR A 36 -18.91 -22.11 17.75
N TYR A 37 -18.12 -21.50 16.87
CA TYR A 37 -16.68 -21.37 16.97
C TYR A 37 -16.28 -19.89 16.97
N THR A 38 -15.22 -19.58 17.67
CA THR A 38 -14.62 -18.24 17.79
C THR A 38 -13.14 -18.30 17.41
N GLU A 39 -12.54 -17.14 17.19
CA GLU A 39 -11.14 -17.03 16.77
C GLU A 39 -10.19 -17.89 17.62
N GLY A 40 -9.37 -18.69 16.93
CA GLY A 40 -8.42 -19.63 17.54
C GLY A 40 -9.01 -21.00 17.91
N ASP A 41 -10.33 -21.20 17.81
CA ASP A 41 -10.92 -22.53 17.96
C ASP A 41 -10.48 -23.45 16.83
N ARG A 42 -10.02 -24.65 17.18
CA ARG A 42 -9.50 -25.64 16.23
C ARG A 42 -10.39 -26.86 16.15
N VAL A 43 -10.60 -27.33 14.92
CA VAL A 43 -11.39 -28.53 14.60
C VAL A 43 -10.67 -29.40 13.59
N VAL A 44 -10.98 -30.69 13.58
CA VAL A 44 -10.60 -31.59 12.50
C VAL A 44 -11.76 -31.75 11.53
N TYR A 45 -11.53 -31.49 10.25
CA TYR A 45 -12.49 -31.77 9.18
C TYR A 45 -11.77 -32.49 8.03
N GLU A 46 -12.31 -33.62 7.60
CA GLU A 46 -11.71 -34.52 6.59
C GLU A 46 -10.22 -34.87 6.83
N GLY A 47 -9.78 -34.91 8.09
CA GLY A 47 -8.40 -35.24 8.46
C GLY A 47 -7.43 -34.06 8.45
N THR A 48 -7.90 -32.85 8.12
CA THR A 48 -7.13 -31.61 8.17
C THR A 48 -7.54 -30.79 9.41
N ILE A 49 -6.57 -30.15 10.06
CA ILE A 49 -6.84 -29.26 11.20
C ILE A 49 -7.13 -27.86 10.65
N TYR A 50 -8.29 -27.32 11.03
CA TYR A 50 -8.71 -25.98 10.69
C TYR A 50 -8.82 -25.12 11.95
N GLU A 51 -8.48 -23.84 11.83
CA GLU A 51 -8.63 -22.84 12.89
C GLU A 51 -9.61 -21.74 12.45
N ALA A 52 -10.57 -21.43 13.31
CA ALA A 52 -11.52 -20.36 13.07
C ALA A 52 -10.82 -19.00 13.15
N GLN A 53 -11.03 -18.15 12.13
CA GLN A 53 -10.46 -16.80 12.04
C GLN A 53 -11.36 -15.75 12.70
N TRP A 54 -12.67 -16.01 12.79
CA TRP A 54 -13.64 -15.19 13.50
C TRP A 54 -14.83 -16.05 13.95
N TRP A 55 -15.85 -15.41 14.53
CA TRP A 55 -17.07 -16.11 14.95
C TRP A 55 -17.77 -16.79 13.76
N THR A 56 -18.06 -18.08 13.87
CA THR A 56 -18.75 -18.85 12.82
C THR A 56 -19.67 -19.94 13.42
N GLN A 57 -20.75 -20.26 12.72
CA GLN A 57 -21.63 -21.39 13.02
C GLN A 57 -22.22 -21.95 11.71
N GLY A 58 -21.94 -23.22 11.43
CA GLY A 58 -22.48 -23.92 10.26
C GLY A 58 -21.67 -23.75 8.97
N ASP A 59 -20.66 -22.88 8.94
CA ASP A 59 -19.75 -22.76 7.80
C ASP A 59 -18.75 -23.92 7.77
N GLU A 60 -18.69 -24.63 6.65
CA GLU A 60 -17.89 -25.85 6.49
C GLU A 60 -16.41 -25.52 6.21
N PRO A 61 -15.44 -26.08 6.98
CA PRO A 61 -14.02 -25.83 6.76
C PRO A 61 -13.54 -26.29 5.38
N GLY A 62 -12.82 -25.43 4.67
CA GLY A 62 -12.29 -25.72 3.33
C GLY A 62 -13.28 -25.59 2.17
N SER A 63 -14.52 -25.14 2.42
CA SER A 63 -15.53 -24.91 1.37
C SER A 63 -15.24 -23.69 0.47
N THR A 64 -14.48 -22.72 0.98
CA THR A 64 -14.00 -21.52 0.27
C THR A 64 -12.70 -21.03 0.90
N GLN A 65 -11.79 -20.47 0.10
CA GLN A 65 -10.53 -19.88 0.58
C GLN A 65 -10.73 -18.56 1.34
N TRP A 66 -11.92 -17.96 1.23
CA TRP A 66 -12.31 -16.71 1.89
C TRP A 66 -13.23 -16.93 3.09
N GLY A 67 -13.33 -18.18 3.56
CA GLY A 67 -14.22 -18.57 4.65
C GLY A 67 -13.62 -18.36 6.03
N PRO A 68 -14.39 -18.62 7.10
CA PRO A 68 -13.95 -18.42 8.47
C PRO A 68 -12.90 -19.42 8.96
N TRP A 69 -12.41 -20.34 8.12
CA TRP A 69 -11.53 -21.44 8.51
C TRP A 69 -10.22 -21.40 7.72
N THR A 70 -9.09 -21.38 8.44
CA THR A 70 -7.75 -21.53 7.84
C THR A 70 -7.17 -22.90 8.14
N VAL A 71 -6.35 -23.45 7.24
CA VAL A 71 -5.67 -24.73 7.44
C VAL A 71 -4.43 -24.52 8.32
N VAL A 72 -4.31 -25.27 9.41
CA VAL A 72 -3.17 -25.18 10.33
C VAL A 72 -2.13 -26.28 10.08
N ASP A 73 -2.55 -27.49 9.72
CA ASP A 73 -1.62 -28.57 9.39
C ASP A 73 -2.26 -29.68 8.55
N SER A 74 -1.49 -30.25 7.63
CA SER A 74 -1.85 -31.41 6.81
C SER A 74 -1.00 -32.59 7.26
N SER A 75 -1.57 -33.50 8.05
CA SER A 75 -0.86 -34.72 8.41
C SER A 75 -0.83 -35.68 7.22
N ASP A 76 0.28 -35.71 6.48
CA ASP A 76 0.71 -36.94 5.81
C ASP A 76 2.22 -37.13 5.92
N GLY A 77 2.63 -38.36 6.23
CA GLY A 77 3.92 -38.68 6.82
C GLY A 77 4.99 -39.18 5.84
N GLY A 78 6.24 -38.79 6.12
CA GLY A 78 7.45 -39.63 6.04
C GLY A 78 8.16 -39.78 4.69
N SER A 79 9.43 -39.34 4.62
CA SER A 79 10.61 -40.24 4.62
C SER A 79 11.93 -39.52 4.29
N ASP A 80 12.85 -39.55 5.27
CA ASP A 80 14.26 -39.99 5.23
C ASP A 80 15.22 -39.58 4.08
N GLY A 81 16.41 -39.08 4.47
CA GLY A 81 17.58 -38.98 3.58
C GLY A 81 18.64 -37.98 4.04
N GLY A 82 19.55 -38.41 4.91
CA GLY A 82 20.58 -37.56 5.54
C GLY A 82 21.85 -37.24 4.74
N SER A 83 22.62 -36.33 5.35
CA SER A 83 24.07 -36.08 5.35
C SER A 83 24.92 -36.35 4.09
N ASP A 84 25.67 -35.34 3.65
CA ASP A 84 27.14 -35.39 3.75
C ASP A 84 27.81 -34.01 3.68
N GLY A 85 29.01 -33.92 4.25
CA GLY A 85 29.70 -32.68 4.63
C GLY A 85 30.57 -32.00 3.57
N GLY A 86 31.30 -30.97 4.03
CA GLY A 86 32.33 -30.28 3.26
C GLY A 86 32.77 -28.96 3.89
N SER A 87 33.74 -29.02 4.80
CA SER A 87 34.58 -27.88 5.22
C SER A 87 35.79 -27.75 4.29
N ASP A 88 36.16 -26.52 3.93
CA ASP A 88 37.54 -25.98 3.79
C ASP A 88 37.41 -24.55 3.22
N ASP A 89 37.80 -23.51 3.96
CA ASP A 89 39.17 -22.97 4.16
C ASP A 89 39.71 -22.19 2.94
N GLY A 90 40.10 -20.94 3.18
CA GLY A 90 40.69 -20.05 2.19
C GLY A 90 40.55 -18.57 2.55
N SER A 91 41.32 -18.12 3.53
CA SER A 91 41.60 -16.70 3.78
C SER A 91 42.45 -16.10 2.65
N ASP A 92 42.23 -14.84 2.26
CA ASP A 92 43.34 -13.87 2.17
C ASP A 92 42.88 -12.40 2.26
N ASP A 93 43.79 -11.63 2.82
CA ASP A 93 43.82 -10.24 3.26
C ASP A 93 44.14 -9.28 2.10
N GLY A 94 43.76 -7.99 2.20
CA GLY A 94 44.16 -7.01 1.17
C GLY A 94 43.49 -5.64 1.16
N THR A 95 43.89 -4.79 2.11
CA THR A 95 43.61 -3.36 2.29
C THR A 95 43.88 -2.39 1.11
N ASP A 96 43.17 -1.26 1.15
CA ASP A 96 43.59 0.15 0.92
C ASP A 96 43.19 0.87 -0.39
N GLY A 97 42.74 2.12 -0.22
CA GLY A 97 42.13 2.95 -1.25
C GLY A 97 43.10 3.82 -2.05
N GLY A 98 42.57 4.50 -3.07
CA GLY A 98 43.30 5.52 -3.82
C GLY A 98 42.71 5.81 -5.20
N SER A 99 42.34 7.07 -5.40
CA SER A 99 41.97 7.71 -6.66
C SER A 99 42.98 7.51 -7.79
N GLY A 100 42.49 7.16 -8.99
CA GLY A 100 43.23 7.21 -10.26
C GLY A 100 42.62 6.30 -11.32
N GLU A 101 42.34 6.85 -12.51
CA GLU A 101 41.81 6.24 -13.75
C GLU A 101 41.96 4.71 -13.84
N THR A 102 40.83 3.98 -13.87
CA THR A 102 40.81 2.53 -14.04
C THR A 102 40.65 2.16 -15.52
N ASP A 103 41.73 1.69 -16.13
CA ASP A 103 41.74 1.04 -17.44
C ASP A 103 41.14 -0.38 -17.27
N TYR A 104 39.94 -0.64 -17.81
CA TYR A 104 39.24 -1.92 -17.65
C TYR A 104 39.80 -2.99 -18.62
N PRO A 105 39.84 -4.28 -18.23
CA PRO A 105 40.35 -5.34 -19.10
C PRO A 105 39.46 -5.54 -20.34
N ALA A 106 40.04 -5.95 -21.47
CA ALA A 106 39.24 -6.33 -22.64
C ALA A 106 38.40 -7.59 -22.36
N TRP A 107 37.17 -7.64 -22.88
CA TRP A 107 36.29 -8.80 -22.73
C TRP A 107 36.86 -10.06 -23.41
N ASP A 108 36.71 -11.21 -22.75
CA ASP A 108 37.17 -12.52 -23.21
C ASP A 108 36.06 -13.58 -23.02
N ALA A 109 35.64 -14.20 -24.12
CA ALA A 109 34.56 -15.19 -24.14
C ALA A 109 34.81 -16.43 -23.27
N GLY A 110 36.08 -16.73 -22.95
CA GLY A 110 36.47 -17.87 -22.13
C GLY A 110 36.41 -17.60 -20.62
N THR A 111 36.28 -16.32 -20.24
CA THR A 111 36.34 -15.81 -18.87
C THR A 111 34.94 -15.70 -18.28
N THR A 112 34.82 -16.02 -16.99
CA THR A 112 33.58 -15.84 -16.23
C THR A 112 33.60 -14.48 -15.55
N TYR A 113 32.48 -13.75 -15.65
CA TYR A 113 32.26 -12.45 -15.03
C TYR A 113 31.06 -12.53 -14.08
N THR A 114 31.05 -11.69 -13.06
CA THR A 114 30.02 -11.59 -12.02
C THR A 114 29.58 -10.14 -11.82
N GLY A 115 28.46 -9.94 -11.12
CA GLY A 115 27.86 -8.61 -10.91
C GLY A 115 28.89 -7.57 -10.45
N GLY A 116 28.98 -6.46 -11.19
CA GLY A 116 29.91 -5.35 -10.97
C GLY A 116 31.24 -5.45 -11.73
N ASP A 117 31.55 -6.58 -12.38
CA ASP A 117 32.77 -6.71 -13.20
C ASP A 117 32.66 -5.85 -14.47
N ARG A 118 33.70 -5.06 -14.74
CA ARG A 118 33.75 -4.17 -15.92
C ARG A 118 34.80 -4.61 -16.94
N VAL A 119 34.44 -4.52 -18.21
CA VAL A 119 35.29 -4.87 -19.35
C VAL A 119 35.18 -3.85 -20.47
N VAL A 120 36.20 -3.76 -21.32
CA VAL A 120 36.13 -3.02 -22.58
C VAL A 120 35.80 -3.96 -23.73
N TYR A 121 34.76 -3.63 -24.50
CA TYR A 121 34.40 -4.31 -25.75
C TYR A 121 34.12 -3.25 -26.82
N GLU A 122 34.78 -3.39 -27.98
CA GLU A 122 34.69 -2.44 -29.11
C GLU A 122 34.91 -0.95 -28.77
N GLY A 123 35.67 -0.65 -27.70
CA GLY A 123 35.96 0.72 -27.27
C GLY A 123 34.93 1.31 -26.29
N THR A 124 33.98 0.49 -25.84
CA THR A 124 32.98 0.84 -24.84
C THR A 124 33.16 -0.03 -23.60
N ILE A 125 32.94 0.57 -22.44
CA ILE A 125 32.97 -0.10 -21.14
C ILE A 125 31.60 -0.70 -20.87
N TYR A 126 31.57 -1.97 -20.49
CA TYR A 126 30.36 -2.68 -20.08
C TYR A 126 30.52 -3.23 -18.66
N GLU A 127 29.45 -3.24 -17.89
CA GLU A 127 29.38 -3.81 -16.53
C GLU A 127 28.46 -5.03 -16.50
N ALA A 128 28.97 -6.16 -16.00
CA ALA A 128 28.18 -7.36 -15.80
C ALA A 128 27.16 -7.13 -14.69
N GLN A 129 25.88 -7.38 -14.96
CA GLN A 129 24.78 -7.24 -14.00
C GLN A 129 24.65 -8.49 -13.11
N TRP A 130 25.01 -9.67 -13.65
CA TRP A 130 25.03 -10.95 -12.94
C TRP A 130 26.06 -11.90 -13.58
N TRP A 131 26.12 -13.15 -13.10
CA TRP A 131 27.05 -14.16 -13.60
C TRP A 131 26.89 -14.39 -15.11
N THR A 132 27.98 -14.32 -15.86
CA THR A 132 28.02 -14.61 -17.30
C THR A 132 29.34 -15.25 -17.74
N ARG A 133 29.31 -16.00 -18.85
CA ARG A 133 30.49 -16.53 -19.53
C ARG A 133 30.20 -16.74 -21.02
N GLY A 134 30.89 -15.98 -21.86
CA GLY A 134 30.80 -16.11 -23.32
C GLY A 134 29.69 -15.32 -23.98
N ASP A 135 28.87 -14.59 -23.21
CA ASP A 135 27.88 -13.65 -23.75
C ASP A 135 28.57 -12.35 -24.20
N GLU A 136 28.38 -11.96 -25.46
CA GLU A 136 28.98 -10.75 -26.06
C GLU A 136 28.35 -9.47 -25.48
N PRO A 137 29.12 -8.46 -25.06
CA PRO A 137 28.57 -7.28 -24.36
C PRO A 137 27.58 -6.41 -25.13
N ASP A 138 27.70 -6.33 -26.46
CA ASP A 138 26.85 -5.51 -27.33
C ASP A 138 25.60 -6.26 -27.86
N ALA A 139 25.50 -7.56 -27.59
CA ALA A 139 24.39 -8.40 -28.05
C ALA A 139 23.14 -8.32 -27.15
N GLY A 140 23.21 -7.56 -26.06
CA GLY A 140 22.21 -7.51 -24.99
C GLY A 140 22.21 -8.77 -24.12
N GLY A 141 21.81 -8.65 -22.85
CA GLY A 141 21.78 -9.75 -21.90
C GLY A 141 22.41 -9.37 -20.55
N PRO A 142 23.46 -10.07 -20.07
CA PRO A 142 24.02 -9.85 -18.73
C PRO A 142 24.90 -8.60 -18.61
N TRP A 143 25.07 -7.81 -19.67
CA TRP A 143 25.95 -6.65 -19.74
C TRP A 143 25.15 -5.36 -19.87
N ASP A 144 25.55 -4.34 -19.12
CA ASP A 144 25.02 -2.99 -19.20
C ASP A 144 26.10 -2.03 -19.72
N GLU A 145 25.73 -1.12 -20.63
CA GLU A 145 26.66 -0.18 -21.26
C GLU A 145 26.96 0.99 -20.33
N VAL A 146 28.23 1.16 -19.95
CA VAL A 146 28.65 2.24 -19.03
C VAL A 146 29.10 3.49 -19.79
N GLY A 147 29.67 3.33 -20.99
CA GLY A 147 30.10 4.44 -21.86
C GLY A 147 31.48 4.23 -22.51
N PRO A 148 31.96 5.20 -23.32
CA PRO A 148 33.19 5.05 -24.09
C PRO A 148 34.44 4.94 -23.21
N ALA A 149 35.37 4.07 -23.58
CA ALA A 149 36.59 3.81 -22.84
C ALA A 149 37.61 4.97 -22.88
N ASP A 150 37.47 5.90 -23.83
CA ASP A 150 38.44 6.99 -24.07
C ASP A 150 37.80 8.36 -23.76
N GLY A 151 37.75 8.71 -22.47
CA GLY A 151 37.28 10.01 -22.00
C GLY A 151 38.32 11.11 -22.22
N GLY A 152 38.14 11.95 -23.24
CA GLY A 152 38.98 13.13 -23.49
C GLY A 152 38.16 14.34 -23.90
N GLY A 153 37.93 15.26 -22.95
CA GLY A 153 37.19 16.51 -23.18
C GLY A 153 37.93 17.55 -24.04
N GLY A 154 37.15 18.41 -24.71
CA GLY A 154 37.63 19.59 -25.44
C GLY A 154 36.49 20.43 -26.02
N ASP A 155 36.31 21.61 -25.45
CA ASP A 155 35.46 22.74 -25.85
C ASP A 155 35.88 23.37 -27.19
N ASP A 156 34.93 23.59 -28.12
CA ASP A 156 34.84 24.81 -28.97
C ASP A 156 33.57 24.91 -29.88
N GLY A 157 32.60 25.70 -29.42
CA GLY A 157 31.94 26.77 -30.19
C GLY A 157 31.36 26.57 -31.60
N SER A 158 30.04 26.80 -31.66
CA SER A 158 29.26 27.50 -32.70
C SER A 158 28.72 26.70 -33.90
N GLY A 159 27.39 26.70 -34.02
CA GLY A 159 26.68 26.49 -35.28
C GLY A 159 25.22 26.10 -35.08
N ASP A 160 24.32 27.07 -35.21
CA ASP A 160 22.88 26.85 -35.31
C ASP A 160 22.55 25.78 -36.37
N ASP A 161 21.75 24.77 -36.01
CA ASP A 161 20.65 24.29 -36.86
C ASP A 161 19.65 23.50 -36.00
N ASP A 162 18.38 23.85 -36.17
CA ASP A 162 17.21 23.19 -35.60
C ASP A 162 17.23 21.68 -35.92
N SER A 163 17.37 20.87 -34.89
CA SER A 163 16.74 19.56 -34.83
C SER A 163 16.37 19.27 -33.39
N ASP A 164 15.07 19.37 -33.15
CA ASP A 164 14.29 18.75 -32.09
C ASP A 164 14.84 17.35 -31.79
N ASP A 165 15.76 17.29 -30.82
CA ASP A 165 16.16 16.05 -30.14
C ASP A 165 15.40 16.13 -28.82
N SER A 166 14.25 15.48 -28.81
CA SER A 166 13.48 15.22 -27.61
C SER A 166 14.34 14.35 -26.70
N ASP A 167 15.16 15.02 -25.90
CA ASP A 167 15.73 14.47 -24.69
C ASP A 167 14.55 13.90 -23.89
N GLY A 168 14.58 12.58 -23.66
CA GLY A 168 13.57 11.86 -22.89
C GLY A 168 13.61 12.35 -21.46
N GLY A 169 13.01 13.50 -21.22
CA GLY A 169 12.95 14.13 -19.92
C GLY A 169 12.18 13.23 -18.98
N THR A 170 12.86 12.71 -17.96
CA THR A 170 12.17 12.24 -16.76
C THR A 170 11.34 13.41 -16.25
N GLY A 171 10.01 13.34 -16.40
CA GLY A 171 9.11 14.39 -15.95
C GLY A 171 9.44 14.72 -14.49
N THR A 172 9.96 15.93 -14.25
CA THR A 172 10.28 16.38 -12.88
C THR A 172 8.97 16.49 -12.10
N PRO A 173 8.92 16.11 -10.81
CA PRO A 173 7.69 16.18 -10.03
C PRO A 173 7.04 17.54 -10.10
N GLY A 174 5.72 17.51 -10.29
CA GLY A 174 4.88 18.70 -10.25
C GLY A 174 4.46 19.01 -8.81
N ALA A 175 3.90 20.20 -8.62
CA ALA A 175 3.19 20.49 -7.38
C ALA A 175 1.76 19.93 -7.46
N ILE A 176 1.31 19.26 -6.39
CA ILE A 176 -0.11 18.94 -6.22
C ILE A 176 -0.84 20.22 -5.80
N PRO A 177 -1.93 20.63 -6.49
CA PRO A 177 -2.69 21.83 -6.16
C PRO A 177 -3.19 21.84 -4.71
N GLU A 178 -3.46 23.03 -4.16
CA GLU A 178 -3.98 23.20 -2.79
C GLU A 178 -5.35 22.55 -2.58
N ASN A 179 -6.21 22.53 -3.60
CA ASN A 179 -7.45 21.78 -3.63
C ASN A 179 -7.35 20.79 -4.81
N VAL A 180 -7.37 19.49 -4.52
CA VAL A 180 -7.15 18.45 -5.53
C VAL A 180 -8.20 17.36 -5.44
N PHE A 181 -8.67 16.88 -6.60
CA PHE A 181 -9.33 15.59 -6.72
C PHE A 181 -8.34 14.54 -7.22
N ALA A 182 -8.04 13.55 -6.37
CA ALA A 182 -7.14 12.44 -6.69
C ALA A 182 -7.78 11.12 -6.24
N PRO A 183 -8.50 10.40 -7.13
CA PRO A 183 -9.16 9.14 -6.78
C PRO A 183 -8.12 8.03 -6.51
N PHE A 184 -8.51 7.06 -5.68
CA PHE A 184 -7.69 5.86 -5.48
C PHE A 184 -7.62 5.01 -6.74
N VAL A 185 -6.45 4.40 -6.96
CA VAL A 185 -6.18 3.41 -8.00
C VAL A 185 -5.45 2.25 -7.37
N ASP A 186 -6.09 1.08 -7.26
CA ASP A 186 -5.37 -0.16 -6.95
C ASP A 186 -4.45 -0.53 -8.14
N VAL A 187 -3.15 -0.31 -7.96
CA VAL A 187 -2.15 -0.55 -8.99
C VAL A 187 -1.81 -2.03 -9.16
N ALA A 188 -2.28 -2.88 -8.25
CA ALA A 188 -1.98 -4.31 -8.27
C ALA A 188 -3.04 -5.14 -9.02
N LEU A 189 -4.16 -4.53 -9.46
CA LEU A 189 -5.17 -5.19 -10.28
C LEU A 189 -4.60 -5.63 -11.65
N ASP A 190 -4.98 -6.82 -12.09
CA ASP A 190 -4.48 -7.41 -13.35
C ASP A 190 -4.94 -6.62 -14.59
N ASP A 191 -6.05 -5.90 -14.50
CA ASP A 191 -6.65 -5.09 -15.56
C ASP A 191 -6.51 -3.58 -15.32
N GLN A 192 -5.58 -3.18 -14.44
CA GLN A 192 -5.26 -1.78 -14.22
C GLN A 192 -4.85 -1.09 -15.53
N GLN A 193 -5.55 0.00 -15.86
CA GLN A 193 -5.25 0.82 -17.03
C GLN A 193 -4.05 1.72 -16.77
N ALA A 194 -3.27 2.04 -17.80
CA ALA A 194 -2.19 3.01 -17.66
C ALA A 194 -2.71 4.35 -17.10
N LEU A 195 -1.94 5.01 -16.22
CA LEU A 195 -2.34 6.30 -15.65
C LEU A 195 -2.66 7.36 -16.72
N THR A 196 -1.95 7.36 -17.84
CA THR A 196 -2.17 8.29 -18.96
C THR A 196 -3.50 8.04 -19.69
N ASP A 197 -3.94 6.78 -19.81
CA ASP A 197 -5.27 6.44 -20.33
C ASP A 197 -6.36 6.90 -19.37
N ALA A 198 -6.14 6.73 -18.06
CA ALA A 198 -7.04 7.21 -17.02
C ALA A 198 -7.26 8.72 -17.07
N VAL A 199 -6.22 9.52 -17.41
CA VAL A 199 -6.38 10.99 -17.59
C VAL A 199 -7.44 11.32 -18.62
N SER A 200 -7.38 10.67 -19.78
CA SER A 200 -8.29 10.95 -20.89
C SER A 200 -9.74 10.53 -20.58
N ASN A 201 -9.90 9.52 -19.74
CA ASN A 201 -11.19 8.92 -19.42
C ASN A 201 -11.88 9.58 -18.21
N ALA A 202 -11.13 9.83 -17.15
CA ALA A 202 -11.62 10.34 -15.87
C ALA A 202 -11.54 11.87 -15.75
N GLY A 203 -10.79 12.54 -16.63
CA GLY A 203 -10.61 14.00 -16.62
C GLY A 203 -9.56 14.52 -15.65
N THR A 204 -9.18 13.74 -14.63
CA THR A 204 -8.13 14.09 -13.67
C THR A 204 -6.75 13.59 -14.08
N LYS A 205 -5.72 14.34 -13.71
CA LYS A 205 -4.29 13.98 -13.84
C LYS A 205 -3.61 13.73 -12.49
N TYR A 206 -4.40 13.64 -11.43
CA TYR A 206 -3.94 13.39 -10.07
C TYR A 206 -4.53 12.07 -9.58
N PHE A 207 -3.70 11.19 -9.03
CA PHE A 207 -4.13 9.86 -8.59
C PHE A 207 -3.52 9.48 -7.25
N THR A 208 -4.25 8.69 -6.47
CA THR A 208 -3.74 8.10 -5.23
C THR A 208 -3.46 6.62 -5.45
N LEU A 209 -2.19 6.27 -5.49
CA LEU A 209 -1.74 4.92 -5.83
C LEU A 209 -1.82 4.03 -4.59
N ALA A 210 -2.64 2.99 -4.66
CA ALA A 210 -2.91 2.05 -3.59
C ALA A 210 -2.38 0.65 -3.93
N PHE A 211 -1.81 -0.11 -3.00
CA PHE A 211 -1.23 0.32 -1.72
C PHE A 211 0.20 -0.19 -1.59
N VAL A 212 1.05 0.59 -0.94
CA VAL A 212 2.37 0.11 -0.51
C VAL A 212 2.25 -0.59 0.84
N ASN A 213 2.60 -1.88 0.86
CA ASN A 213 2.63 -2.73 2.03
C ASN A 213 3.99 -3.46 2.16
N SER A 214 4.16 -4.23 3.22
CA SER A 214 5.40 -4.96 3.52
C SER A 214 5.47 -6.31 2.79
N ALA A 215 6.45 -6.47 1.92
CA ALA A 215 6.97 -7.77 1.49
C ALA A 215 8.18 -8.16 2.35
N GLY A 216 7.94 -8.74 3.53
CA GLY A 216 9.02 -9.14 4.44
C GLY A 216 9.85 -7.97 5.01
N GLY A 217 9.26 -6.79 5.13
CA GLY A 217 9.89 -5.55 5.60
C GLY A 217 10.35 -4.61 4.47
N GLU A 218 10.24 -5.04 3.21
CA GLU A 218 10.49 -4.19 2.04
C GLU A 218 9.19 -3.55 1.53
N PRO A 219 9.21 -2.28 1.09
CA PRO A 219 8.04 -1.62 0.51
C PRO A 219 7.70 -2.25 -0.84
N ALA A 220 6.48 -2.76 -0.96
CA ALA A 220 5.99 -3.42 -2.16
C ALA A 220 4.51 -3.12 -2.41
N TRP A 221 4.14 -2.97 -3.68
CA TRP A 221 2.73 -2.82 -4.05
C TRP A 221 1.95 -4.09 -3.68
N ALA A 222 0.82 -3.92 -2.99
CA ALA A 222 0.01 -4.99 -2.39
C ALA A 222 0.79 -5.95 -1.46
N GLY A 223 2.00 -5.59 -1.02
CA GLY A 223 2.88 -6.47 -0.23
C GLY A 223 3.43 -7.67 -1.02
N ASP A 224 3.34 -7.66 -2.35
CA ASP A 224 3.84 -8.72 -3.22
C ASP A 224 5.36 -8.56 -3.43
N SER A 225 6.14 -9.58 -3.06
CA SER A 225 7.61 -9.56 -3.22
C SER A 225 8.09 -9.45 -4.67
N ASN A 226 7.20 -9.62 -5.67
CA ASN A 226 7.50 -9.40 -7.08
C ASN A 226 7.18 -7.98 -7.55
N LEU A 227 6.57 -7.15 -6.70
CA LEU A 227 6.21 -5.76 -6.96
C LEU A 227 6.89 -4.81 -5.96
N ILE A 228 8.19 -4.99 -5.74
CA ILE A 228 8.97 -4.07 -4.90
C ILE A 228 8.87 -2.65 -5.47
N VAL A 229 8.59 -1.68 -4.62
CA VAL A 229 8.43 -0.28 -5.06
C VAL A 229 9.72 0.19 -5.71
N GLY A 230 9.58 0.70 -6.93
CA GLY A 230 10.68 1.23 -7.73
C GLY A 230 11.57 0.20 -8.41
N GLU A 231 11.10 -1.05 -8.50
CA GLU A 231 11.63 -2.03 -9.44
C GLU A 231 10.60 -2.21 -10.57
N SER A 232 11.05 -2.10 -11.82
CA SER A 232 10.19 -2.39 -12.97
C SER A 232 10.08 -3.90 -13.15
N GLY A 233 8.87 -4.42 -12.99
CA GLY A 233 8.54 -5.83 -13.24
C GLY A 233 7.84 -6.01 -14.58
N ALA A 234 7.78 -7.26 -15.07
CA ALA A 234 7.00 -7.57 -16.27
C ALA A 234 5.48 -7.31 -16.12
N ARG A 235 5.00 -7.23 -14.87
CA ARG A 235 3.58 -7.02 -14.52
C ARG A 235 3.24 -5.54 -14.27
N LEU A 236 4.18 -4.78 -13.68
CA LEU A 236 3.92 -3.42 -13.23
C LEU A 236 5.19 -2.59 -13.33
N ASP A 237 5.09 -1.42 -13.95
CA ASP A 237 6.14 -0.40 -14.04
C ASP A 237 5.58 0.95 -13.60
N MET A 238 5.39 1.13 -12.28
CA MET A 238 4.83 2.39 -11.76
C MET A 238 5.77 3.58 -11.93
N GLN A 239 7.09 3.38 -11.93
CA GLN A 239 8.03 4.48 -12.21
C GLN A 239 7.84 5.02 -13.62
N GLY A 240 7.77 4.12 -14.62
CA GLY A 240 7.45 4.50 -16.00
C GLY A 240 6.10 5.20 -16.10
N GLN A 241 5.04 4.63 -15.51
CA GLN A 241 3.71 5.25 -15.55
C GLN A 241 3.64 6.64 -14.90
N ILE A 242 4.33 6.85 -13.77
CA ILE A 242 4.40 8.17 -13.12
C ILE A 242 5.22 9.14 -13.97
N ALA A 243 6.33 8.69 -14.56
CA ALA A 243 7.15 9.52 -15.44
C ALA A 243 6.35 9.97 -16.69
N ASP A 244 5.61 9.04 -17.31
CA ASP A 244 4.74 9.32 -18.46
C ASP A 244 3.60 10.27 -18.07
N LEU A 245 2.95 10.05 -16.91
CA LEU A 245 1.91 10.94 -16.40
C LEU A 245 2.43 12.38 -16.22
N ARG A 246 3.63 12.53 -15.64
CA ARG A 246 4.28 13.83 -15.43
C ARG A 246 4.67 14.47 -16.76
N ALA A 247 5.28 13.71 -17.67
CA ALA A 247 5.77 14.21 -18.96
C ALA A 247 4.63 14.62 -19.91
N ASP A 248 3.61 13.77 -20.04
CA ASP A 248 2.57 13.94 -21.05
C ASP A 248 1.41 14.81 -20.58
N HIS A 249 1.12 14.81 -19.27
CA HIS A 249 -0.07 15.46 -18.72
C HIS A 249 0.23 16.50 -17.64
N GLY A 250 1.49 16.61 -17.17
CA GLY A 250 1.82 17.42 -16.00
C GLY A 250 1.05 16.97 -14.75
N GLY A 251 0.71 15.68 -14.69
CA GLY A 251 0.02 15.07 -13.57
C GLY A 251 0.97 14.74 -12.42
N GLU A 252 0.40 14.34 -11.29
CA GLU A 252 1.17 13.96 -10.10
C GLU A 252 0.42 12.92 -9.27
N VAL A 253 1.13 12.23 -8.37
CA VAL A 253 0.54 11.15 -7.57
C VAL A 253 0.70 11.35 -6.08
N VAL A 254 -0.29 10.86 -5.32
CA VAL A 254 -0.16 10.55 -3.90
C VAL A 254 0.15 9.06 -3.77
N VAL A 255 1.13 8.69 -2.96
CA VAL A 255 1.47 7.27 -2.74
C VAL A 255 0.90 6.83 -1.40
N SER A 256 -0.10 5.95 -1.41
CA SER A 256 -0.78 5.49 -0.20
C SER A 256 -0.21 4.17 0.32
N PHE A 257 0.04 4.13 1.63
CA PHE A 257 0.49 2.96 2.37
C PHE A 257 -0.67 2.37 3.16
N GLY A 258 -0.72 1.04 3.29
CA GLY A 258 -1.67 0.36 4.18
C GLY A 258 -2.92 -0.16 3.47
N GLY A 259 -4.09 0.31 3.89
CA GLY A 259 -5.41 -0.12 3.42
C GLY A 259 -5.97 -1.37 4.14
N LEU A 260 -7.12 -1.86 3.67
CA LEU A 260 -7.91 -2.91 4.32
C LEU A 260 -7.17 -4.23 4.54
N SER A 261 -6.16 -4.55 3.71
CA SER A 261 -5.46 -5.83 3.74
C SER A 261 -3.97 -5.70 3.49
N GLY A 262 -3.22 -6.75 3.86
CA GLY A 262 -1.77 -6.79 3.80
C GLY A 262 -1.11 -6.43 5.13
N THR A 263 0.18 -6.74 5.24
CA THR A 263 0.99 -6.37 6.41
C THR A 263 1.57 -4.99 6.19
N TYR A 264 1.34 -4.06 7.11
CA TYR A 264 1.88 -2.72 7.01
C TYR A 264 3.38 -2.74 7.28
N LEU A 265 4.12 -1.80 6.68
CA LEU A 265 5.56 -1.62 6.98
C LEU A 265 5.78 -1.35 8.47
N ALA A 266 4.88 -0.59 9.08
CA ALA A 266 4.93 -0.28 10.50
C ALA A 266 4.65 -1.50 11.39
N GLU A 267 4.09 -2.59 10.88
CA GLU A 267 4.02 -3.86 11.62
C GLU A 267 5.32 -4.65 11.49
N ALA A 268 5.78 -4.84 10.25
CA ALA A 268 6.91 -5.69 9.93
C ALA A 268 8.25 -5.12 10.42
N VAL A 269 8.40 -3.79 10.42
CA VAL A 269 9.62 -3.09 10.81
C VAL A 269 9.45 -2.51 12.21
N THR A 270 10.19 -3.06 13.18
CA THR A 270 10.00 -2.79 14.62
C THR A 270 10.91 -1.70 15.18
N SER A 271 11.69 -1.02 14.33
CA SER A 271 12.48 0.16 14.68
C SER A 271 11.97 1.38 13.91
N ALA A 272 11.63 2.47 14.61
CA ALA A 272 11.17 3.70 13.97
C ALA A 272 12.19 4.27 12.97
N SER A 273 13.50 4.21 13.29
CA SER A 273 14.53 4.67 12.37
C SER A 273 14.63 3.82 11.09
N THR A 274 14.51 2.49 11.21
CA THR A 274 14.51 1.61 10.04
C THR A 274 13.24 1.75 9.24
N LEU A 275 12.09 1.95 9.91
CA LEU A 275 10.82 2.22 9.26
C LEU A 275 10.86 3.53 8.47
N LYS A 276 11.47 4.58 9.04
CA LYS A 276 11.75 5.84 8.32
C LYS A 276 12.51 5.58 7.03
N GLU A 277 13.59 4.77 7.05
CA GLU A 277 14.34 4.44 5.83
C GLU A 277 13.47 3.70 4.79
N LYS A 278 12.50 2.89 5.22
CA LYS A 278 11.57 2.22 4.29
C LYS A 278 10.60 3.21 3.64
N TYR A 279 10.11 4.20 4.39
CA TYR A 279 9.30 5.28 3.81
C TYR A 279 10.13 6.16 2.88
N ALA A 280 11.35 6.55 3.28
CA ALA A 280 12.28 7.30 2.44
C ALA A 280 12.59 6.56 1.13
N THR A 281 12.75 5.24 1.16
CA THR A 281 12.95 4.42 -0.05
C THR A 281 11.82 4.62 -1.07
N VAL A 282 10.57 4.72 -0.62
CA VAL A 282 9.41 4.96 -1.51
C VAL A 282 9.41 6.39 -2.04
N VAL A 283 9.67 7.36 -1.15
CA VAL A 283 9.79 8.78 -1.52
C VAL A 283 10.84 8.96 -2.62
N ASP A 284 12.05 8.45 -2.41
CA ASP A 284 13.17 8.59 -3.34
C ASP A 284 12.93 7.84 -4.66
N ARG A 285 12.43 6.61 -4.59
CA ARG A 285 12.26 5.77 -5.79
C ARG A 285 11.14 6.25 -6.71
N LEU A 286 10.13 6.93 -6.18
CA LEU A 286 9.01 7.45 -6.96
C LEU A 286 9.10 8.97 -7.16
N ASP A 287 10.10 9.61 -6.55
CA ASP A 287 10.21 11.07 -6.44
C ASP A 287 8.89 11.67 -5.92
N ALA A 288 8.32 11.04 -4.89
CA ALA A 288 6.98 11.32 -4.39
C ALA A 288 6.97 12.61 -3.56
N GLN A 289 6.03 13.50 -3.87
CA GLN A 289 5.87 14.78 -3.17
C GLN A 289 4.79 14.72 -2.08
N PHE A 290 3.95 13.69 -2.13
CA PHE A 290 2.85 13.49 -1.17
C PHE A 290 2.68 11.99 -0.91
N ILE A 291 2.79 11.61 0.36
CA ILE A 291 2.49 10.26 0.85
C ILE A 291 1.28 10.24 1.77
N ASP A 292 0.52 9.16 1.68
CA ASP A 292 -0.70 8.93 2.46
C ASP A 292 -0.58 7.65 3.28
N PHE A 293 -1.15 7.65 4.47
CA PHE A 293 -1.24 6.45 5.32
C PHE A 293 -2.69 6.10 5.54
N ASP A 294 -3.17 5.11 4.77
CA ASP A 294 -4.47 4.51 4.96
C ASP A 294 -4.40 3.48 6.09
N GLU A 295 -4.87 3.89 7.27
CA GLU A 295 -4.81 3.09 8.49
C GLU A 295 -6.18 2.52 8.81
N GLU A 296 -6.33 1.20 8.67
CA GLU A 296 -7.60 0.51 8.89
C GLU A 296 -7.50 -0.63 9.92
N GLN A 297 -6.34 -1.31 9.96
CA GLN A 297 -6.21 -2.61 10.63
C GLN A 297 -5.68 -2.54 12.07
N HIS A 298 -4.76 -1.62 12.41
CA HIS A 298 -4.04 -1.65 13.69
C HIS A 298 -4.55 -0.68 14.72
N ILE A 299 -5.56 0.10 14.34
CA ILE A 299 -6.15 1.14 15.16
C ILE A 299 -6.48 0.62 16.55
N ARG A 300 -7.15 -0.53 16.67
CA ARG A 300 -7.74 -0.98 17.94
C ARG A 300 -6.81 -1.81 18.84
N ASP A 301 -5.89 -2.57 18.25
CA ASP A 301 -5.25 -3.69 18.94
C ASP A 301 -3.72 -3.56 19.08
N ASN A 302 -3.08 -2.59 18.41
CA ASN A 302 -1.61 -2.46 18.40
C ASN A 302 -1.14 -0.98 18.44
N PRO A 303 -1.32 -0.25 19.56
CA PRO A 303 -0.92 1.17 19.66
C PRO A 303 0.58 1.39 19.41
N GLU A 304 1.43 0.40 19.71
CA GLU A 304 2.86 0.42 19.40
C GLU A 304 3.21 0.47 17.91
N VAL A 305 2.29 0.11 17.01
CA VAL A 305 2.45 0.25 15.55
C VAL A 305 2.22 1.70 15.15
N ILE A 306 1.16 2.33 15.67
CA ILE A 306 0.82 3.74 15.45
C ILE A 306 1.94 4.63 15.98
N GLU A 307 2.32 4.44 17.24
CA GLU A 307 3.38 5.22 17.91
C GLU A 307 4.71 5.18 17.13
N ARG A 308 5.08 4.00 16.64
CA ARG A 308 6.30 3.78 15.86
C ARG A 308 6.24 4.41 14.49
N ARG A 309 5.09 4.30 13.80
CA ARG A 309 4.88 5.00 12.53
C ARG A 309 5.02 6.50 12.74
N ASN A 310 4.30 7.09 13.69
CA ASN A 310 4.36 8.52 13.94
C ASN A 310 5.77 8.99 14.34
N GLU A 311 6.53 8.18 15.08
CA GLU A 311 7.96 8.45 15.34
C GLU A 311 8.79 8.44 14.04
N ALA A 312 8.56 7.46 13.17
CA ALA A 312 9.23 7.38 11.88
C ALA A 312 8.85 8.55 10.96
N LEU A 313 7.60 9.02 10.98
CA LEU A 313 7.14 10.18 10.20
C LEU A 313 7.76 11.48 10.69
N ALA A 314 7.84 11.69 12.00
CA ALA A 314 8.53 12.85 12.56
C ALA A 314 10.01 12.89 12.10
N LEU A 315 10.69 11.74 12.14
CA LEU A 315 12.05 11.61 11.62
C LEU A 315 12.13 11.81 10.10
N LEU A 316 11.13 11.36 9.34
CA LEU A 316 11.07 11.53 7.89
C LEU A 316 10.95 13.00 7.51
N GLN A 317 10.12 13.77 8.21
CA GLN A 317 9.93 15.20 7.96
C GLN A 317 11.16 16.05 8.29
N GLU A 318 12.03 15.59 9.20
CA GLU A 318 13.33 16.22 9.41
C GLU A 318 14.24 16.12 8.17
N GLU A 319 14.12 15.06 7.38
CA GLU A 319 14.91 14.80 6.17
C GLU A 319 14.23 15.36 4.91
N TYR A 320 12.90 15.27 4.82
CA TYR A 320 12.07 15.75 3.72
C TYR A 320 11.08 16.81 4.22
N PRO A 321 11.55 18.05 4.52
CA PRO A 321 10.70 19.09 5.09
C PRO A 321 9.64 19.64 4.13
N GLU A 322 9.73 19.32 2.84
CA GLU A 322 8.74 19.72 1.81
C GLU A 322 7.79 18.57 1.44
N LEU A 323 7.99 17.37 2.00
CA LEU A 323 7.12 16.22 1.72
C LEU A 323 5.78 16.40 2.42
N SER A 324 4.70 16.37 1.64
CA SER A 324 3.35 16.37 2.20
C SER A 324 2.99 15.00 2.77
N ILE A 325 2.34 15.00 3.93
CA ILE A 325 1.92 13.77 4.61
C ILE A 325 0.44 13.84 4.97
N SER A 326 -0.29 12.76 4.72
CA SER A 326 -1.68 12.59 5.14
C SER A 326 -1.95 11.28 5.85
N TYR A 327 -3.09 11.26 6.53
CA TYR A 327 -3.75 10.05 6.99
C TYR A 327 -5.08 9.89 6.28
N THR A 328 -5.35 8.68 5.75
CA THR A 328 -6.68 8.23 5.36
C THR A 328 -7.24 7.35 6.48
N LEU A 329 -8.40 7.72 7.04
CA LEU A 329 -8.91 7.13 8.29
C LEU A 329 -10.39 6.76 8.23
N PRO A 330 -10.81 5.65 8.86
CA PRO A 330 -12.22 5.31 9.04
C PRO A 330 -12.94 6.36 9.87
N VAL A 331 -14.09 6.82 9.39
CA VAL A 331 -14.88 7.84 10.11
C VAL A 331 -16.33 7.38 10.27
N MET A 332 -17.02 7.95 11.25
CA MET A 332 -18.48 7.87 11.36
C MET A 332 -19.09 9.26 11.13
N PRO A 333 -20.40 9.39 10.86
CA PRO A 333 -21.06 10.70 10.84
C PRO A 333 -20.88 11.50 12.14
N SER A 334 -20.58 10.82 13.26
CA SER A 334 -20.26 11.43 14.55
C SER A 334 -18.78 11.80 14.74
N GLY A 335 -17.94 11.68 13.72
CA GLY A 335 -16.48 11.93 13.76
C GLY A 335 -15.64 10.65 13.85
N LEU A 336 -14.33 10.83 14.01
CA LEU A 336 -13.38 9.73 14.22
C LEU A 336 -13.69 9.05 15.56
N PRO A 337 -13.89 7.73 15.59
CA PRO A 337 -14.11 7.01 16.84
C PRO A 337 -13.01 7.28 17.89
N GLU A 338 -13.40 7.65 19.09
CA GLU A 338 -12.48 7.86 20.22
C GLU A 338 -11.86 6.53 20.69
N GLN A 339 -10.77 6.63 21.46
CA GLN A 339 -10.05 5.52 22.11
C GLN A 339 -10.95 4.53 22.86
N SER A 340 -12.09 4.96 23.40
CA SER A 340 -13.03 4.07 24.10
C SER A 340 -13.98 3.28 23.18
N SER A 341 -13.97 3.57 21.87
CA SER A 341 -14.94 3.08 20.88
C SER A 341 -14.30 2.39 19.67
N ASN A 342 -13.24 2.93 19.07
CA ASN A 342 -12.46 2.26 18.00
C ASN A 342 -11.09 2.91 17.71
N ASP A 343 -10.48 3.63 18.66
CA ASP A 343 -9.10 4.19 18.67
C ASP A 343 -8.58 4.97 17.43
N VAL A 344 -9.43 5.31 16.46
CA VAL A 344 -9.01 6.02 15.23
C VAL A 344 -8.45 7.40 15.58
N LEU A 345 -9.10 8.10 16.50
CA LEU A 345 -8.68 9.43 16.91
C LEU A 345 -7.25 9.45 17.50
N PHE A 346 -6.81 8.36 18.14
CA PHE A 346 -5.48 8.25 18.74
C PHE A 346 -4.35 8.38 17.71
N VAL A 347 -4.58 7.96 16.46
CA VAL A 347 -3.61 8.13 15.36
C VAL A 347 -3.17 9.59 15.24
N LEU A 348 -4.15 10.50 15.25
CA LEU A 348 -3.91 11.94 15.12
C LEU A 348 -3.41 12.58 16.42
N GLU A 349 -3.91 12.14 17.57
CA GLU A 349 -3.46 12.64 18.88
C GLU A 349 -1.97 12.32 19.13
N ASP A 350 -1.52 11.11 18.81
CA ASP A 350 -0.12 10.71 18.94
C ASP A 350 0.76 11.39 17.88
N ALA A 351 0.27 11.54 16.64
CA ALA A 351 0.97 12.29 15.58
C ALA A 351 1.24 13.74 16.02
N ALA A 352 0.21 14.44 16.53
CA ALA A 352 0.34 15.79 17.06
C ALA A 352 1.29 15.87 18.26
N GLN A 353 1.25 14.88 19.17
CA GLN A 353 2.16 14.82 20.32
C GLN A 353 3.64 14.69 19.90
N ARG A 354 3.89 13.98 18.80
CA ARG A 354 5.24 13.76 18.26
C ARG A 354 5.71 14.87 17.32
N GLY A 355 4.83 15.82 17.00
CA GLY A 355 5.13 16.93 16.11
C GLY A 355 5.11 16.57 14.63
N VAL A 356 4.38 15.52 14.25
CA VAL A 356 4.13 15.22 12.84
C VAL A 356 3.20 16.30 12.28
N GLU A 357 3.64 16.98 11.24
CA GLU A 357 2.83 17.98 10.54
C GLU A 357 2.03 17.29 9.43
N LEU A 358 0.71 17.37 9.49
CA LEU A 358 -0.17 16.79 8.47
C LEU A 358 -0.73 17.88 7.55
N ASP A 359 -0.62 17.63 6.24
CA ASP A 359 -1.24 18.42 5.17
C ASP A 359 -2.70 18.02 4.97
N ALA A 360 -3.03 16.73 5.18
CA ALA A 360 -4.41 16.26 5.10
C ALA A 360 -4.75 15.19 6.15
N VAL A 361 -6.02 15.20 6.56
CA VAL A 361 -6.73 14.13 7.26
C VAL A 361 -7.90 13.76 6.36
N ASN A 362 -7.69 12.73 5.55
CA ASN A 362 -8.62 12.23 4.56
C ASN A 362 -9.58 11.21 5.21
N LEU A 363 -10.88 11.42 5.04
CA LEU A 363 -11.91 10.68 5.77
C LEU A 363 -12.56 9.64 4.85
N MET A 364 -12.44 8.36 5.22
CA MET A 364 -13.15 7.27 4.56
C MET A 364 -14.62 7.30 4.96
N THR A 365 -15.40 8.04 4.17
CA THR A 365 -16.81 8.35 4.42
C THR A 365 -17.71 7.29 3.79
N MET A 366 -17.49 6.06 4.22
CA MET A 366 -18.04 4.84 3.65
C MET A 366 -18.36 3.81 4.73
N ASN A 367 -19.11 2.77 4.39
CA ASN A 367 -19.29 1.59 5.25
C ASN A 367 -19.74 1.87 6.71
N TYR A 368 -20.63 2.85 6.94
CA TYR A 368 -21.11 3.23 8.28
C TYR A 368 -21.92 2.14 9.02
N GLY A 369 -22.14 0.98 8.39
CA GLY A 369 -22.91 -0.11 8.92
C GLY A 369 -24.42 0.09 8.76
N SER A 370 -25.17 -1.00 8.91
CA SER A 370 -26.60 -1.06 8.57
C SER A 370 -27.53 -0.17 9.40
N ALA A 371 -27.01 0.44 10.47
CA ALA A 371 -27.75 1.37 11.31
C ALA A 371 -27.74 2.82 10.79
N PHE A 372 -26.87 3.13 9.82
CA PHE A 372 -26.71 4.46 9.26
C PHE A 372 -27.04 4.44 7.76
N GLU A 373 -27.68 5.52 7.31
CA GLU A 373 -27.89 5.79 5.90
C GLU A 373 -26.64 6.50 5.38
N LEU A 374 -26.06 5.98 4.29
CA LEU A 374 -24.98 6.64 3.58
C LEU A 374 -25.61 7.56 2.52
N ASN A 375 -25.31 8.84 2.59
CA ASN A 375 -25.69 9.86 1.60
C ASN A 375 -24.81 11.11 1.78
N GLY A 376 -24.96 12.11 0.91
CA GLY A 376 -24.15 13.33 0.95
C GLY A 376 -24.25 14.10 2.28
N GLU A 377 -25.41 14.11 2.94
CA GLU A 377 -25.58 14.77 4.24
C GLU A 377 -24.79 14.06 5.35
N THR A 378 -24.76 12.72 5.37
CA THR A 378 -24.00 11.99 6.39
C THR A 378 -22.49 12.06 6.19
N VAL A 379 -22.03 12.24 4.95
CA VAL A 379 -20.62 12.60 4.65
C VAL A 379 -20.28 13.98 5.20
N VAL A 380 -21.16 14.98 5.01
CA VAL A 380 -20.98 16.33 5.57
C VAL A 380 -20.96 16.31 7.10
N ASP A 381 -21.87 15.56 7.74
CA ASP A 381 -21.91 15.39 9.20
C ASP A 381 -20.57 14.85 9.74
N ALA A 382 -19.96 13.88 9.05
CA ALA A 382 -18.65 13.34 9.41
C ALA A 382 -17.58 14.44 9.35
N ALA A 383 -17.53 15.22 8.26
CA ALA A 383 -16.57 16.30 8.09
C ALA A 383 -16.71 17.40 9.17
N GLU A 384 -17.95 17.81 9.50
CA GLU A 384 -18.22 18.76 10.58
C GLU A 384 -17.81 18.25 11.95
N SER A 385 -18.06 16.97 12.22
CA SER A 385 -17.66 16.34 13.48
C SER A 385 -16.14 16.27 13.62
N VAL A 386 -15.43 15.87 12.56
CA VAL A 386 -13.97 15.83 12.55
C VAL A 386 -13.36 17.22 12.64
N HIS A 387 -13.94 18.24 11.98
CA HIS A 387 -13.49 19.62 12.14
C HIS A 387 -13.50 20.08 13.60
N GLY A 388 -14.52 19.66 14.36
CA GLY A 388 -14.60 19.84 15.81
C GLY A 388 -13.47 19.14 16.55
N GLN A 389 -13.21 17.86 16.26
CA GLN A 389 -12.13 17.09 16.88
C GLN A 389 -10.74 17.67 16.56
N LEU A 390 -10.51 18.11 15.33
CA LEU A 390 -9.26 18.78 14.94
C LEU A 390 -9.07 20.11 15.67
N ALA A 391 -10.14 20.77 16.12
CA ALA A 391 -10.01 21.99 16.93
C ALA A 391 -9.44 21.71 18.33
N ASP A 392 -9.65 20.50 18.86
CA ASP A 392 -9.08 20.06 20.12
C ASP A 392 -7.64 19.58 19.96
N ILE A 393 -7.32 18.89 18.85
CA ILE A 393 -5.96 18.38 18.55
C ILE A 393 -5.02 19.50 18.10
N TYR A 394 -5.48 20.40 17.22
CA TYR A 394 -4.72 21.51 16.64
C TYR A 394 -5.36 22.87 16.99
N PRO A 395 -5.35 23.27 18.26
CA PRO A 395 -5.99 24.51 18.72
C PRO A 395 -5.30 25.77 18.18
N GLU A 396 -4.05 25.67 17.72
CA GLU A 396 -3.28 26.75 17.10
C GLU A 396 -3.67 27.02 15.65
N ARG A 397 -4.18 26.02 14.92
CA ARG A 397 -4.72 26.21 13.57
C ARG A 397 -6.02 27.00 13.64
N SER A 398 -6.25 27.88 12.68
CA SER A 398 -7.54 28.55 12.50
C SER A 398 -8.61 27.57 12.03
N ALA A 399 -9.88 27.97 12.12
CA ALA A 399 -10.97 27.13 11.60
C ALA A 399 -10.84 26.88 10.08
N ALA A 400 -10.31 27.85 9.32
CA ALA A 400 -10.11 27.71 7.88
C ALA A 400 -8.95 26.74 7.57
N GLU A 401 -7.84 26.83 8.29
CA GLU A 401 -6.71 25.89 8.14
C GLU A 401 -7.11 24.45 8.51
N ARG A 402 -7.99 24.27 9.51
CA ARG A 402 -8.53 22.93 9.82
C ARG A 402 -9.48 22.40 8.75
N TRP A 403 -10.28 23.25 8.12
CA TRP A 403 -11.10 22.82 6.98
C TRP A 403 -10.22 22.46 5.79
N ASN A 404 -9.22 23.28 5.49
CA ASN A 404 -8.25 23.02 4.43
C ASN A 404 -7.27 21.88 4.75
N ALA A 405 -7.37 21.26 5.92
CA ALA A 405 -6.67 20.01 6.24
C ALA A 405 -7.59 18.77 6.08
N ILE A 406 -8.89 18.93 5.86
CA ILE A 406 -9.79 17.77 5.72
C ILE A 406 -9.84 17.33 4.26
N GLY A 407 -9.79 16.02 4.03
CA GLY A 407 -10.15 15.37 2.77
C GLY A 407 -11.36 14.43 2.93
N LEU A 408 -12.07 14.14 1.85
CA LEU A 408 -13.22 13.23 1.85
C LEU A 408 -13.06 12.16 0.77
N THR A 409 -13.15 10.89 1.19
CA THR A 409 -13.08 9.71 0.33
C THR A 409 -14.30 8.83 0.58
N PRO A 410 -15.39 8.98 -0.19
CA PRO A 410 -16.49 8.02 -0.20
C PRO A 410 -16.08 6.77 -0.98
N MET A 411 -16.82 5.68 -0.79
CA MET A 411 -16.81 4.55 -1.74
C MET A 411 -18.02 4.71 -2.64
N ILE A 412 -17.79 4.88 -3.95
CA ILE A 412 -18.84 5.21 -4.92
C ILE A 412 -19.78 4.03 -5.17
N GLY A 413 -21.05 4.30 -5.45
CA GLY A 413 -22.07 3.26 -5.67
C GLY A 413 -22.28 2.36 -4.46
N GLN A 414 -22.54 1.07 -4.72
CA GLN A 414 -22.73 0.06 -3.70
C GLN A 414 -21.47 -0.06 -2.83
N ASN A 415 -21.64 0.00 -1.51
CA ASN A 415 -20.59 -0.24 -0.53
C ASN A 415 -20.65 -1.69 -0.02
N ASP A 416 -19.70 -2.11 0.83
CA ASP A 416 -19.66 -3.45 1.42
C ASP A 416 -20.86 -3.77 2.33
N VAL A 417 -21.52 -2.72 2.83
CA VAL A 417 -22.76 -2.81 3.58
C VAL A 417 -23.94 -2.66 2.60
N ASP A 418 -24.75 -3.72 2.43
CA ASP A 418 -25.89 -3.75 1.48
C ASP A 418 -26.80 -2.52 1.50
N SER A 419 -27.00 -1.90 2.67
CA SER A 419 -27.86 -0.71 2.84
C SER A 419 -27.15 0.62 2.58
N ASN A 420 -25.86 0.61 2.23
CA ASN A 420 -25.07 1.80 2.01
C ASN A 420 -24.74 1.88 0.52
N VAL A 421 -25.29 2.89 -0.14
CA VAL A 421 -25.08 3.16 -1.57
C VAL A 421 -24.85 4.65 -1.70
N PHE A 422 -23.72 5.05 -2.29
CA PHE A 422 -23.36 6.44 -2.53
C PHE A 422 -23.63 6.79 -3.99
N TYR A 423 -24.58 7.69 -4.24
CA TYR A 423 -25.04 8.02 -5.59
C TYR A 423 -24.38 9.30 -6.15
N PRO A 424 -24.46 9.56 -7.46
CA PRO A 424 -23.94 10.80 -8.06
C PRO A 424 -24.52 12.07 -7.42
N GLU A 425 -25.77 12.07 -6.97
CA GLU A 425 -26.35 13.19 -6.22
C GLU A 425 -25.67 13.44 -4.85
N ASP A 426 -25.18 12.39 -4.21
CA ASP A 426 -24.40 12.49 -2.98
C ASP A 426 -23.03 13.08 -3.27
N ALA A 427 -22.41 12.67 -4.37
CA ALA A 427 -21.16 13.25 -4.87
C ALA A 427 -21.31 14.76 -5.12
N GLN A 428 -22.40 15.20 -5.76
CA GLN A 428 -22.65 16.63 -5.96
C GLN A 428 -22.76 17.38 -4.63
N THR A 429 -23.42 16.79 -3.64
CA THR A 429 -23.55 17.39 -2.29
C THR A 429 -22.18 17.53 -1.62
N VAL A 430 -21.33 16.51 -1.75
CA VAL A 430 -19.96 16.51 -1.22
C VAL A 430 -19.08 17.55 -1.93
N LEU A 431 -19.16 17.65 -3.26
CA LEU A 431 -18.46 18.66 -4.05
C LEU A 431 -18.82 20.08 -3.61
N ASP A 432 -20.12 20.38 -3.53
CA ASP A 432 -20.63 21.70 -3.14
C ASP A 432 -20.10 22.09 -1.75
N PHE A 433 -20.13 21.16 -0.80
CA PHE A 433 -19.59 21.36 0.54
C PHE A 433 -18.07 21.56 0.53
N ALA A 434 -17.35 20.75 -0.25
CA ALA A 434 -15.90 20.80 -0.32
C ALA A 434 -15.40 22.14 -0.85
N GLN A 435 -16.05 22.65 -1.91
CA GLN A 435 -15.80 23.98 -2.47
C GLN A 435 -16.19 25.09 -1.48
N GLU A 436 -17.32 24.96 -0.77
CA GLU A 436 -17.74 25.97 0.23
C GLU A 436 -16.73 26.10 1.38
N LYS A 437 -16.20 24.97 1.87
CA LYS A 437 -15.27 24.94 3.01
C LYS A 437 -13.81 25.05 2.63
N ASN A 438 -13.48 25.01 1.33
CA ASN A 438 -12.10 25.01 0.83
C ASN A 438 -11.29 23.84 1.40
N LEU A 439 -11.84 22.62 1.30
CA LEU A 439 -11.21 21.40 1.80
C LEU A 439 -9.87 21.12 1.10
N ARG A 440 -9.03 20.23 1.63
CA ARG A 440 -7.74 19.89 0.99
C ARG A 440 -7.93 19.07 -0.27
N TRP A 441 -8.82 18.08 -0.18
CA TRP A 441 -8.74 16.90 -1.02
C TRP A 441 -10.11 16.22 -1.17
N LEU A 442 -10.50 15.91 -2.40
CA LEU A 442 -11.54 14.91 -2.69
C LEU A 442 -10.92 13.67 -3.31
N SER A 443 -11.45 12.51 -2.96
CA SER A 443 -11.09 11.25 -3.58
C SER A 443 -12.31 10.33 -3.57
N PHE A 444 -12.15 9.12 -4.05
CA PHE A 444 -13.07 8.02 -3.77
C PHE A 444 -12.36 6.68 -3.93
N TRP A 445 -12.94 5.65 -3.32
CA TRP A 445 -12.61 4.25 -3.62
C TRP A 445 -13.58 3.69 -4.67
N GLU A 446 -13.16 3.38 -5.89
CA GLU A 446 -11.87 3.67 -6.54
C GLU A 446 -12.09 3.83 -8.04
N LEU A 447 -11.07 4.27 -8.79
CA LEU A 447 -11.21 4.69 -10.19
C LEU A 447 -11.82 3.63 -11.11
N VAL A 448 -11.37 2.37 -11.01
CA VAL A 448 -11.90 1.29 -11.85
C VAL A 448 -13.39 1.07 -11.60
N ARG A 449 -13.89 1.37 -10.39
CA ARG A 449 -15.30 1.21 -10.02
C ARG A 449 -16.21 2.28 -10.60
N ASP A 450 -15.68 3.34 -11.20
CA ASP A 450 -16.47 4.46 -11.71
C ASP A 450 -17.15 4.14 -13.05
N ASN A 451 -17.96 3.08 -13.03
CA ASN A 451 -18.78 2.60 -14.12
C ASN A 451 -19.93 1.74 -13.57
N GLY A 452 -21.05 1.69 -14.30
CA GLY A 452 -22.22 0.88 -13.95
C GLY A 452 -22.21 -0.55 -14.51
N GLU A 453 -21.11 -0.98 -15.14
CA GLU A 453 -21.02 -2.24 -15.88
C GLU A 453 -20.12 -3.25 -15.14
N GLY A 454 -20.71 -4.05 -14.25
CA GLY A 454 -19.96 -5.08 -13.54
C GLY A 454 -20.84 -5.88 -12.60
N SER A 455 -20.33 -7.02 -12.13
CA SER A 455 -21.06 -7.88 -11.19
C SER A 455 -20.38 -8.02 -9.83
N ALA A 456 -19.18 -7.46 -9.69
CA ALA A 456 -18.40 -7.44 -8.45
C ALA A 456 -18.07 -6.01 -8.03
N LEU A 457 -17.91 -5.79 -6.73
CA LEU A 457 -17.64 -4.46 -6.17
C LEU A 457 -16.28 -3.90 -6.59
N TYR A 458 -15.26 -4.75 -6.81
CA TYR A 458 -13.95 -4.28 -7.24
C TYR A 458 -13.91 -3.86 -8.72
N GLU A 459 -14.96 -4.13 -9.51
CA GLU A 459 -14.99 -3.83 -10.96
C GLU A 459 -15.93 -2.67 -11.30
N SER A 460 -16.90 -2.34 -10.43
CA SER A 460 -18.00 -1.43 -10.74
C SER A 460 -18.67 -0.90 -9.47
N SER A 461 -19.32 0.26 -9.61
CA SER A 461 -20.19 0.87 -8.61
C SER A 461 -21.49 0.09 -8.38
N GLN A 462 -21.84 -0.84 -9.28
CA GLN A 462 -23.07 -1.64 -9.27
C GLN A 462 -24.37 -0.81 -9.24
N ILE A 463 -24.32 0.43 -9.71
CA ILE A 463 -25.49 1.29 -9.89
C ILE A 463 -25.58 1.76 -11.35
N ASP A 464 -26.77 2.18 -11.76
CA ASP A 464 -26.96 2.82 -13.06
C ASP A 464 -26.25 4.19 -13.04
N GLN A 465 -25.17 4.32 -13.80
CA GLN A 465 -24.41 5.55 -14.00
C GLN A 465 -23.78 5.58 -15.40
N GLU A 466 -23.36 6.75 -15.87
CA GLU A 466 -22.45 6.83 -17.01
C GLU A 466 -21.01 6.48 -16.58
N PRO A 467 -20.16 5.93 -17.46
CA PRO A 467 -18.74 5.74 -17.16
C PRO A 467 -18.07 7.07 -16.78
N TYR A 468 -17.30 7.05 -15.69
CA TYR A 468 -16.58 8.18 -15.12
C TYR A 468 -17.48 9.34 -14.63
N GLU A 469 -18.74 9.06 -14.30
CA GLU A 469 -19.70 10.07 -13.81
C GLU A 469 -19.25 10.68 -12.47
N PHE A 470 -18.75 9.86 -11.53
CA PHE A 470 -18.26 10.38 -10.25
C PHE A 470 -16.99 11.21 -10.42
N SER A 471 -16.05 10.74 -11.26
CA SER A 471 -14.83 11.48 -11.61
C SER A 471 -15.17 12.83 -12.23
N SER A 472 -16.12 12.88 -13.17
CA SER A 472 -16.54 14.13 -13.79
C SER A 472 -17.13 15.12 -12.80
N ILE A 473 -17.79 14.66 -11.74
CA ILE A 473 -18.31 15.54 -10.68
C ILE A 473 -17.16 16.04 -9.83
N PHE A 474 -16.34 15.15 -9.27
CA PHE A 474 -15.28 15.55 -8.34
C PHE A 474 -14.12 16.30 -9.00
N ASP A 475 -13.85 16.12 -10.29
CA ASP A 475 -12.81 16.87 -10.99
C ASP A 475 -13.07 18.38 -11.02
N GLU A 476 -14.33 18.83 -10.90
CA GLU A 476 -14.68 20.25 -10.73
C GLU A 476 -14.09 20.88 -9.43
N PHE A 477 -13.61 20.05 -8.50
CA PHE A 477 -12.97 20.50 -7.27
C PHE A 477 -11.53 20.96 -7.48
N THR A 478 -10.80 20.34 -8.42
CA THR A 478 -9.38 20.62 -8.62
C THR A 478 -9.19 22.05 -9.13
N SER A 479 -8.45 22.85 -8.37
CA SER A 479 -8.12 24.22 -8.78
C SER A 479 -6.70 24.28 -9.34
N ASP A 480 -6.55 24.18 -10.66
CA ASP A 480 -5.29 24.52 -11.32
C ASP A 480 -5.02 26.03 -11.10
N SER A 481 -3.95 26.34 -10.36
CA SER A 481 -3.56 27.71 -9.99
C SER A 481 -3.01 28.53 -11.16
#